data_AF-A0A146F2E8-F1
#
_entry.id   AF-A0A146F2E8-F1
#
_cell.length_a   1.000
_cell.length_b   1.000
_cell.length_c   1.000
_cell.angle_alpha   90.00
_cell.angle_beta   90.00
_cell.angle_gamma   90.00
#
_symmetry.space_group_name_H-M   'P 1'
#
loop_
_entity.id
_entity.type
_entity.pdbx_description
1 polymer ?
#
loop_
_entity_poly.entity_id
_entity_poly.type
_entity_poly.pdbx_seq_one_letter_code
_entity_poly.pdbx_strand_id
1 'polypeptide(L)'
;MTLKRISLGGLAEAQDGKFGDILLADALTSYSRVLADLVVTFCMFFTTDVSSTSKPTRKCRTNDYVVPLIIAFPSIIRLRQCLIEYLRVRRATQRSQVAGSQGGQHLANALKYATAFPVIILAAKLKNYNPLDFYGYSEMSLSRLLFFFTFINSAYSFYWDVTKDWDLTLFSSARHSHEHPYGLRRHRYFANRQYYLAIIIDLAIRFSWLSRYVPGFVWMSETEFGIFILMFSEVARRWMWVFLRVEAEWIRNSRGPAPDDILLGEFGGKLDAD
;
A
#
# COMPACT_ATOMS: atom_id res chain seq x y z
N MET A 1 -18.05 14.33 1.36
CA MET A 1 -18.69 13.03 1.68
C MET A 1 -17.74 11.83 1.50
N THR A 2 -16.97 11.79 0.41
CA THR A 2 -16.01 10.72 0.09
C THR A 2 -14.99 10.40 1.19
N LEU A 3 -14.30 11.41 1.71
CA LEU A 3 -13.27 11.20 2.74
C LEU A 3 -13.85 10.60 4.03
N LYS A 4 -15.03 11.07 4.48
CA LYS A 4 -15.75 10.50 5.63
C LYS A 4 -16.11 9.03 5.41
N ARG A 5 -16.57 8.65 4.22
CA ARG A 5 -16.90 7.26 3.86
C ARG A 5 -15.66 6.37 3.88
N ILE A 6 -14.58 6.83 3.26
CA ILE A 6 -13.30 6.11 3.21
C ILE A 6 -12.69 5.98 4.61
N SER A 7 -12.70 7.03 5.43
CA SER A 7 -12.16 7.00 6.80
C SER A 7 -12.87 6.00 7.70
N LEU A 8 -14.16 5.75 7.46
CA LEU A 8 -14.90 4.68 8.13
C LEU A 8 -14.68 3.30 7.50
N GLY A 9 -13.91 3.19 6.41
CA GLY A 9 -13.64 1.95 5.68
C GLY A 9 -14.78 1.53 4.74
N GLY A 10 -15.69 2.43 4.38
CA GLY A 10 -16.67 2.21 3.32
C GLY A 10 -16.06 2.44 1.93
N LEU A 11 -16.71 1.90 0.91
CA LEU A 11 -16.48 2.18 -0.51
C LEU A 11 -17.81 2.55 -1.17
N ALA A 12 -17.79 3.45 -2.14
CA ALA A 12 -18.91 3.67 -3.04
C ALA A 12 -19.25 2.40 -3.84
N GLU A 13 -20.44 2.37 -4.44
CA GLU A 13 -20.79 1.34 -5.42
C GLU A 13 -19.91 1.46 -6.66
N ALA A 14 -19.82 0.37 -7.46
CA ALA A 14 -18.94 0.33 -8.63
C ALA A 14 -19.24 1.48 -9.62
N GLN A 15 -20.51 1.82 -9.78
CA GLN A 15 -21.02 2.92 -10.61
C GLN A 15 -20.78 4.32 -10.03
N ASP A 16 -20.51 4.45 -8.74
CA ASP A 16 -20.48 5.72 -7.99
C ASP A 16 -19.06 6.15 -7.57
N GLY A 17 -18.04 5.71 -8.28
CA GLY A 17 -16.66 6.12 -8.04
C GLY A 17 -15.89 5.27 -7.03
N LYS A 18 -16.24 3.98 -6.87
CA LYS A 18 -15.46 2.99 -6.09
C LYS A 18 -13.97 3.01 -6.41
N PHE A 19 -13.62 3.15 -7.69
CA PHE A 19 -12.22 3.23 -8.13
C PHE A 19 -11.51 4.46 -7.56
N GLY A 20 -12.16 5.64 -7.58
CA GLY A 20 -11.63 6.85 -6.97
C GLY A 20 -11.46 6.73 -5.45
N ASP A 21 -12.42 6.10 -4.76
CA ASP A 21 -12.30 5.82 -3.32
C ASP A 21 -11.08 4.93 -3.01
N ILE A 22 -10.80 3.92 -3.86
CA ILE A 22 -9.64 3.04 -3.74
C ILE A 22 -8.34 3.82 -3.98
N LEU A 23 -8.27 4.62 -5.06
CA LEU A 23 -7.08 5.43 -5.38
C LEU A 23 -6.73 6.40 -4.25
N LEU A 24 -7.73 7.09 -3.69
CA LEU A 24 -7.52 8.02 -2.58
C LEU A 24 -7.06 7.28 -1.32
N ALA A 25 -7.67 6.14 -1.00
CA ALA A 25 -7.27 5.35 0.16
C ALA A 25 -5.85 4.78 0.01
N ASP A 26 -5.45 4.37 -1.19
CA ASP A 26 -4.08 3.91 -1.48
C ASP A 26 -3.08 5.07 -1.48
N ALA A 27 -3.46 6.26 -1.94
CA ALA A 27 -2.63 7.45 -1.78
C ALA A 27 -2.34 7.70 -0.30
N LEU A 28 -3.35 7.69 0.58
CA LEU A 28 -3.17 7.89 2.02
C LEU A 28 -2.15 6.93 2.65
N THR A 29 -1.99 5.70 2.14
CA THR A 29 -0.96 4.77 2.64
C THR A 29 0.46 5.28 2.40
N SER A 30 0.73 5.87 1.24
CA SER A 30 2.02 6.47 0.89
C SER A 30 2.28 7.77 1.66
N TYR A 31 1.23 8.50 2.07
CA TYR A 31 1.33 9.72 2.88
C TYR A 31 1.34 9.48 4.41
N SER A 32 1.20 8.24 4.88
CA SER A 32 1.01 7.90 6.30
C SER A 32 2.05 8.53 7.25
N ARG A 33 3.34 8.46 6.91
CA ARG A 33 4.42 9.06 7.69
C ARG A 33 4.46 10.59 7.58
N VAL A 34 4.16 11.16 6.41
CA VAL A 34 4.05 12.62 6.22
C VAL A 34 2.93 13.18 7.11
N LEU A 35 1.78 12.52 7.15
CA LEU A 35 0.67 12.90 8.03
C LEU A 35 1.07 12.80 9.51
N ALA A 36 1.82 11.76 9.89
CA ALA A 36 2.32 11.63 11.25
C ALA A 36 3.29 12.75 11.63
N ASP A 37 4.22 13.11 10.76
CA ASP A 37 5.14 14.22 11.00
C ASP A 37 4.39 15.56 11.05
N LEU A 38 3.36 15.80 10.23
CA LEU A 38 2.50 16.99 10.33
C LEU A 38 1.80 17.08 11.69
N VAL A 39 1.27 15.98 12.21
CA VAL A 39 0.65 15.95 13.55
C VAL A 39 1.68 16.23 14.64
N VAL A 40 2.88 15.64 14.54
CA VAL A 40 3.97 15.88 15.50
C VAL A 40 4.40 17.35 15.48
N THR A 41 4.61 17.91 14.29
CA THR A 41 4.96 19.32 14.11
C THR A 41 3.89 20.24 14.68
N PHE A 42 2.61 19.99 14.37
CA PHE A 42 1.50 20.76 14.91
C PHE A 42 1.50 20.72 16.45
N CYS A 43 1.62 19.53 17.02
CA CYS A 43 1.70 19.34 18.46
C CYS A 43 2.90 20.07 19.10
N MET A 44 4.08 20.07 18.48
CA MET A 44 5.23 20.84 18.96
C MET A 44 4.96 22.35 18.99
N PHE A 45 4.30 22.89 17.95
CA PHE A 45 3.96 24.32 17.90
C PHE A 45 3.08 24.78 19.07
N PHE A 46 2.26 23.90 19.64
CA PHE A 46 1.37 24.20 20.76
C PHE A 46 1.85 23.66 22.11
N THR A 47 3.07 23.14 22.19
CA THR A 47 3.66 22.66 23.45
C THR A 47 4.63 23.71 23.99
N THR A 48 4.44 24.11 25.24
CA THR A 48 5.21 25.17 25.90
C THR A 48 6.61 24.74 26.35
N ASP A 49 6.85 23.44 26.42
CA ASP A 49 7.99 22.85 27.14
C ASP A 49 9.19 22.53 26.21
N VAL A 50 9.09 22.86 24.92
CA VAL A 50 10.07 22.47 23.90
C VAL A 50 10.50 23.71 23.10
N SER A 51 11.77 24.08 23.19
CA SER A 51 12.33 25.19 22.40
C SER A 51 12.28 24.89 20.91
N SER A 52 11.99 25.90 20.07
CA SER A 52 11.97 25.79 18.60
C SER A 52 13.30 25.33 17.98
N THR A 53 14.41 25.41 18.73
CA THR A 53 15.76 24.97 18.32
C THR A 53 16.19 23.63 18.93
N SER A 54 15.38 23.04 19.81
CA SER A 54 15.70 21.77 20.46
C SER A 54 15.43 20.58 19.53
N LYS A 55 16.13 19.46 19.76
CA LYS A 55 15.95 18.25 18.95
C LYS A 55 14.48 17.81 19.02
N PRO A 56 13.77 17.70 17.88
CA PRO A 56 12.35 17.42 17.86
C PRO A 56 12.05 16.07 18.54
N THR A 57 11.26 16.10 19.61
CA THR A 57 10.77 14.92 20.30
C THR A 57 9.50 14.40 19.60
N ARG A 58 9.55 13.23 18.97
CA ARG A 58 8.33 12.60 18.39
C ARG A 58 7.29 12.17 19.45
N LYS A 59 7.48 12.57 20.72
CA LYS A 59 6.57 12.34 21.84
C LYS A 59 5.66 13.56 22.01
N CYS A 60 4.46 13.47 21.44
CA CYS A 60 3.43 14.47 21.65
C CYS A 60 2.76 14.31 23.01
N ARG A 61 3.41 14.84 24.08
CA ARG A 61 2.97 14.98 25.49
C ARG A 61 2.34 13.77 26.22
N THR A 62 1.71 12.81 25.54
CA THR A 62 0.70 11.95 26.15
C THR A 62 0.81 10.47 25.78
N ASN A 63 1.49 10.06 24.69
CA ASN A 63 1.71 8.61 24.46
C ASN A 63 2.68 8.27 23.31
N ASP A 64 3.57 7.29 23.53
CA ASP A 64 4.50 6.74 22.52
C ASP A 64 3.77 6.00 21.38
N TYR A 65 2.47 5.75 21.52
CA TYR A 65 1.64 5.01 20.58
C TYR A 65 0.89 5.89 19.57
N VAL A 66 0.80 7.21 19.77
CA VAL A 66 0.01 8.09 18.89
C VAL A 66 0.57 8.10 17.46
N VAL A 67 1.89 8.28 17.31
CA VAL A 67 2.55 8.31 15.99
C VAL A 67 2.39 6.97 15.26
N PRO A 68 2.68 5.80 15.87
CA PRO A 68 2.40 4.50 15.25
C PRO A 68 0.94 4.30 14.83
N LEU A 69 -0.03 4.78 15.62
CA LEU A 69 -1.45 4.69 15.28
C LEU A 69 -1.82 5.54 14.06
N ILE A 70 -1.28 6.76 13.97
CA ILE A 70 -1.48 7.63 12.79
C ILE A 70 -0.89 6.99 11.54
N ILE A 71 0.32 6.41 11.64
CA ILE A 71 0.96 5.71 10.52
C ILE A 71 0.16 4.46 10.13
N ALA A 72 -0.42 3.74 11.09
CA ALA A 72 -1.23 2.55 10.84
C ALA A 72 -2.62 2.86 10.25
N PHE A 73 -3.16 4.06 10.51
CA PHE A 73 -4.55 4.41 10.19
C PHE A 73 -4.93 4.18 8.70
N PRO A 74 -4.12 4.59 7.70
CA PRO A 74 -4.43 4.29 6.30
C PRO A 74 -4.50 2.79 5.99
N SER A 75 -3.59 1.98 6.57
CA SER A 75 -3.60 0.53 6.39
C SER A 75 -4.80 -0.14 7.06
N ILE A 76 -5.27 0.39 8.20
CA ILE A 76 -6.51 -0.06 8.87
C ILE A 76 -7.72 0.19 7.97
N ILE A 77 -7.81 1.38 7.37
CA ILE A 77 -8.88 1.71 6.42
C ILE A 77 -8.92 0.71 5.28
N ARG A 78 -7.78 0.46 4.61
CA ARG A 78 -7.70 -0.45 3.47
C ARG A 78 -8.00 -1.90 3.87
N LEU A 79 -7.49 -2.35 5.02
CA LEU A 79 -7.81 -3.66 5.57
C LEU A 79 -9.33 -3.81 5.76
N ARG A 80 -9.97 -2.84 6.40
CA ARG A 80 -11.42 -2.85 6.65
C ARG A 80 -12.21 -2.88 5.35
N GLN A 81 -11.84 -2.04 4.37
CA GLN A 81 -12.48 -2.03 3.04
C GLN A 81 -12.38 -3.40 2.36
N CYS A 82 -11.19 -4.01 2.34
CA CYS A 82 -10.98 -5.32 1.71
C CYS A 82 -11.78 -6.43 2.39
N LEU A 83 -11.85 -6.44 3.72
CA LEU A 83 -12.64 -7.41 4.48
C LEU A 83 -14.15 -7.25 4.25
N ILE A 84 -14.64 -6.02 4.16
CA ILE A 84 -16.07 -5.75 3.87
C ILE A 84 -16.44 -6.24 2.48
N GLU A 85 -15.62 -5.96 1.47
CA GLU A 85 -15.85 -6.45 0.11
C GLU A 85 -15.77 -7.98 0.05
N TYR A 86 -14.82 -8.61 0.74
CA TYR A 86 -14.75 -10.06 0.88
C TYR A 86 -16.05 -10.64 1.44
N LEU A 87 -16.55 -10.08 2.55
CA LEU A 87 -17.79 -10.52 3.17
C LEU A 87 -19.01 -10.28 2.28
N ARG A 88 -19.03 -9.17 1.53
CA ARG A 88 -20.10 -8.85 0.57
C ARG A 88 -20.15 -9.89 -0.54
N VAL A 89 -19.01 -10.15 -1.20
CA VAL A 89 -18.89 -11.15 -2.28
C VAL A 89 -19.25 -12.53 -1.75
N ARG A 90 -18.70 -12.94 -0.61
CA ARG A 90 -19.01 -14.25 0.01
C ARG A 90 -20.50 -14.45 0.25
N ARG A 91 -21.21 -13.42 0.75
CA ARG A 91 -22.67 -13.50 0.96
C ARG A 91 -23.45 -13.57 -0.35
N ALA A 92 -23.00 -12.89 -1.41
CA ALA A 92 -23.62 -12.96 -2.73
C ALA A 92 -23.42 -14.35 -3.36
N THR A 93 -22.19 -14.87 -3.35
CA THR A 93 -21.84 -16.23 -3.83
C THR A 93 -22.66 -17.31 -3.12
N GLN A 94 -22.87 -17.20 -1.81
CA GLN A 94 -23.71 -18.13 -1.05
C GLN A 94 -25.19 -18.11 -1.47
N ARG A 95 -25.70 -16.96 -1.93
CA ARG A 95 -27.09 -16.84 -2.41
C ARG A 95 -27.25 -17.31 -3.85
N SER A 96 -26.22 -17.16 -4.68
CA SER A 96 -26.31 -17.42 -6.12
C SER A 96 -25.82 -18.81 -6.56
N GLN A 97 -25.35 -19.70 -5.67
CA GLN A 97 -24.78 -21.03 -5.99
C GLN A 97 -23.67 -21.06 -7.07
N VAL A 98 -23.18 -19.91 -7.54
CA VAL A 98 -22.06 -19.83 -8.49
C VAL A 98 -20.76 -19.89 -7.70
N ALA A 99 -19.97 -20.95 -7.88
CA ALA A 99 -18.65 -21.10 -7.30
C ALA A 99 -17.65 -20.14 -8.00
N GLY A 100 -17.43 -18.96 -7.42
CA GLY A 100 -16.51 -17.95 -7.98
C GLY A 100 -15.30 -17.69 -7.08
N SER A 101 -14.10 -17.71 -7.66
CA SER A 101 -12.79 -17.38 -7.05
C SER A 101 -12.66 -15.92 -6.53
N GLN A 102 -13.70 -15.11 -6.68
CA GLN A 102 -13.73 -13.66 -6.47
C GLN A 102 -13.41 -13.22 -5.03
N GLY A 103 -13.82 -14.01 -4.02
CA GLY A 103 -13.54 -13.68 -2.61
C GLY A 103 -12.05 -13.78 -2.24
N GLY A 104 -11.31 -14.71 -2.86
CA GLY A 104 -9.91 -14.96 -2.51
C GLY A 104 -9.01 -13.75 -2.74
N GLN A 105 -9.26 -12.99 -3.80
CA GLN A 105 -8.48 -11.80 -4.12
C GLN A 105 -8.71 -10.65 -3.13
N HIS A 106 -9.94 -10.42 -2.67
CA HIS A 106 -10.20 -9.41 -1.64
C HIS A 106 -9.51 -9.75 -0.32
N LEU A 107 -9.51 -11.03 0.06
CA LEU A 107 -8.79 -11.49 1.25
C LEU A 107 -7.26 -11.39 1.08
N ALA A 108 -6.74 -11.72 -0.11
CA ALA A 108 -5.33 -11.53 -0.42
C ALA A 108 -4.93 -10.03 -0.31
N ASN A 109 -5.76 -9.12 -0.80
CA ASN A 109 -5.54 -7.69 -0.67
C ASN A 109 -5.60 -7.24 0.81
N ALA A 110 -6.54 -7.79 1.60
CA ALA A 110 -6.61 -7.56 3.03
C ALA A 110 -5.30 -7.98 3.72
N LEU A 111 -4.78 -9.16 3.38
CA LEU A 111 -3.50 -9.65 3.88
C LEU A 111 -2.35 -8.72 3.50
N LYS A 112 -2.33 -8.18 2.27
CA LYS A 112 -1.33 -7.19 1.83
C LYS A 112 -1.24 -6.02 2.82
N TYR A 113 -2.36 -5.37 3.14
CA TYR A 113 -2.36 -4.25 4.10
C TYR A 113 -2.09 -4.69 5.54
N ALA A 114 -2.45 -5.93 5.91
CA ALA A 114 -2.14 -6.49 7.23
C ALA A 114 -0.63 -6.62 7.47
N THR A 115 0.16 -6.90 6.43
CA THR A 115 1.63 -7.01 6.56
C THR A 115 2.32 -5.72 7.00
N ALA A 116 1.65 -4.56 6.93
CA ALA A 116 2.19 -3.30 7.41
C ALA A 116 2.22 -3.20 8.95
N PHE A 117 1.30 -3.88 9.67
CA PHE A 117 1.18 -3.71 11.12
C PHE A 117 2.40 -4.22 11.91
N PRO A 118 2.95 -5.43 11.64
CA PRO A 118 4.17 -5.87 12.28
C PRO A 118 5.34 -4.90 12.05
N VAL A 119 5.47 -4.35 10.84
CA VAL A 119 6.51 -3.36 10.50
C VAL A 119 6.38 -2.10 11.36
N ILE A 120 5.17 -1.56 11.47
CA ILE A 120 4.90 -0.34 12.25
C ILE A 120 5.17 -0.58 13.75
N ILE A 121 4.68 -1.70 14.30
CA ILE A 121 4.83 -2.04 15.72
C ILE A 121 6.31 -2.26 16.06
N LEU A 122 7.03 -3.03 15.24
CA LEU A 122 8.45 -3.33 15.46
C LEU A 122 9.32 -2.09 15.29
N ALA A 123 9.05 -1.25 14.29
CA ALA A 123 9.76 0.03 14.12
C ALA A 123 9.55 0.96 15.32
N ALA A 124 8.33 1.04 15.85
CA ALA A 124 8.03 1.82 17.05
C ALA A 124 8.75 1.28 18.29
N LYS A 125 8.73 -0.05 18.49
CA LYS A 125 9.45 -0.71 19.60
C LYS A 125 10.95 -0.50 19.51
N LEU A 126 11.55 -0.70 18.33
CA LEU A 126 12.99 -0.55 18.13
C LEU A 126 13.43 0.90 18.36
N LYS A 127 12.63 1.87 17.92
CA LYS A 127 12.91 3.30 18.15
C LYS A 127 12.89 3.69 19.63
N ASN A 128 12.01 3.09 20.41
CA ASN A 128 11.88 3.34 21.85
C ASN A 128 12.69 2.34 22.70
N TYR A 129 13.55 1.53 22.08
CA TYR A 129 14.35 0.54 22.79
C TYR A 129 15.45 1.23 23.59
N ASN A 130 15.56 0.89 24.86
CA ASN A 130 16.61 1.37 25.75
C ASN A 130 17.37 0.16 26.31
N PRO A 131 18.68 0.00 26.05
CA PRO A 131 19.45 -1.15 26.49
C PRO A 131 19.54 -1.28 28.02
N LEU A 132 19.20 -0.23 28.77
CA LEU A 132 19.22 -0.22 30.24
C LEU A 132 17.96 -0.84 30.85
N ASP A 133 16.88 -0.97 30.09
CA ASP A 133 15.61 -1.51 30.58
C ASP A 133 15.48 -3.01 30.25
N PHE A 134 14.95 -3.80 31.19
CA PHE A 134 14.79 -5.24 30.98
C PHE A 134 13.48 -5.56 30.27
N TYR A 135 13.55 -5.82 28.97
CA TYR A 135 12.39 -6.14 28.13
C TYR A 135 12.20 -7.64 27.85
N GLY A 136 13.21 -8.49 28.12
CA GLY A 136 13.21 -9.91 27.74
C GLY A 136 13.50 -10.18 26.25
N TYR A 137 13.84 -9.14 25.46
CA TYR A 137 14.28 -9.25 24.07
C TYR A 137 15.43 -8.26 23.77
N SER A 138 16.30 -8.64 22.83
CA SER A 138 17.43 -7.81 22.41
C SER A 138 17.07 -6.88 21.24
N GLU A 139 17.79 -5.76 21.13
CA GLU A 139 17.72 -4.85 19.99
C GLU A 139 17.95 -5.59 18.66
N MET A 140 18.94 -6.51 18.65
CA MET A 140 19.27 -7.32 17.48
C MET A 140 18.10 -8.20 17.04
N SER A 141 17.39 -8.82 17.98
CA SER A 141 16.20 -9.63 17.67
C SER A 141 15.07 -8.79 17.08
N LEU A 142 14.80 -7.60 17.64
CA LEU A 142 13.83 -6.66 17.08
C LEU A 142 14.22 -6.20 15.67
N SER A 143 15.50 -5.88 15.48
CA SER A 143 16.05 -5.44 14.20
C SER A 143 15.93 -6.51 13.11
N ARG A 144 16.21 -7.78 13.44
CA ARG A 144 16.04 -8.93 12.53
C ARG A 144 14.57 -9.20 12.18
N LEU A 145 13.68 -9.14 13.16
CA LEU A 145 12.24 -9.25 12.93
C LEU A 145 11.72 -8.11 12.05
N LEU A 146 12.16 -6.89 12.32
CA LEU A 146 11.79 -5.72 11.52
C LEU A 146 12.26 -5.88 10.06
N PHE A 147 13.49 -6.33 9.84
CA PHE A 147 13.99 -6.65 8.50
C PHE A 147 13.08 -7.65 7.79
N PHE A 148 12.80 -8.78 8.45
CA PHE A 148 11.99 -9.86 7.89
C PHE A 148 10.58 -9.39 7.49
N PHE A 149 9.87 -8.71 8.39
CA PHE A 149 8.52 -8.22 8.09
C PHE A 149 8.52 -7.08 7.06
N THR A 150 9.54 -6.22 7.06
CA THR A 150 9.68 -5.16 6.04
C THR A 150 9.95 -5.76 4.66
N PHE A 151 10.76 -6.82 4.59
CA PHE A 151 10.99 -7.58 3.36
C PHE A 151 9.69 -8.23 2.85
N ILE A 152 8.94 -8.92 3.71
CA ILE A 152 7.64 -9.52 3.34
C ILE A 152 6.68 -8.45 2.83
N ASN A 153 6.54 -7.34 3.55
CA ASN A 153 5.65 -6.25 3.15
C ASN A 153 6.05 -5.66 1.79
N SER A 154 7.34 -5.42 1.58
CA SER A 154 7.88 -4.85 0.33
C SER A 154 7.69 -5.83 -0.84
N ALA A 155 8.04 -7.10 -0.66
CA ALA A 155 7.94 -8.13 -1.69
C ALA A 155 6.49 -8.42 -2.07
N TYR A 156 5.59 -8.59 -1.08
CA TYR A 156 4.19 -8.87 -1.36
C TYR A 156 3.51 -7.67 -2.04
N SER A 157 3.78 -6.46 -1.56
CA SER A 157 3.19 -5.27 -2.17
C SER A 157 3.76 -4.97 -3.56
N PHE A 158 5.03 -5.28 -3.84
CA PHE A 158 5.60 -5.23 -5.19
C PHE A 158 4.94 -6.24 -6.13
N TYR A 159 4.79 -7.49 -5.68
CA TYR A 159 4.07 -8.51 -6.43
C TYR A 159 2.64 -8.04 -6.77
N TRP A 160 1.96 -7.44 -5.79
CA TRP A 160 0.60 -6.95 -5.97
C TRP A 160 0.53 -5.82 -7.00
N ASP A 161 1.44 -4.84 -6.93
CA ASP A 161 1.47 -3.72 -7.87
C ASP A 161 1.64 -4.23 -9.31
N VAL A 162 2.60 -5.12 -9.54
CA VAL A 162 2.88 -5.66 -10.88
C VAL A 162 1.74 -6.54 -11.40
N THR A 163 1.25 -7.48 -10.59
CA THR A 163 0.34 -8.53 -11.07
C THR A 163 -1.13 -8.19 -10.98
N LYS A 164 -1.55 -7.43 -9.96
CA LYS A 164 -2.97 -7.17 -9.69
C LYS A 164 -3.36 -5.75 -10.05
N ASP A 165 -2.55 -4.78 -9.65
CA ASP A 165 -2.88 -3.38 -9.89
C ASP A 165 -2.61 -2.99 -11.35
N TRP A 166 -1.45 -3.35 -11.89
CA TRP A 166 -1.09 -3.13 -13.28
C TRP A 166 -1.46 -4.29 -14.20
N ASP A 167 -2.01 -5.38 -13.67
CA ASP A 167 -2.48 -6.55 -14.42
C ASP A 167 -1.39 -7.14 -15.37
N LEU A 168 -0.12 -7.05 -14.99
CA LEU A 168 0.97 -7.58 -15.80
C LEU A 168 1.14 -9.09 -15.57
N THR A 169 1.46 -9.79 -16.65
CA THR A 169 1.65 -11.25 -16.65
C THR A 169 3.06 -11.67 -16.22
N LEU A 170 3.86 -10.75 -15.69
CA LEU A 170 5.26 -11.00 -15.33
C LEU A 170 5.39 -12.19 -14.37
N PHE A 171 4.54 -12.34 -13.36
CA PHE A 171 4.62 -13.48 -12.44
C PHE A 171 3.55 -14.55 -12.69
N SER A 172 2.94 -14.53 -13.88
CA SER A 172 1.92 -15.50 -14.29
C SER A 172 2.50 -16.54 -15.25
N SER A 173 1.89 -17.74 -15.27
CA SER A 173 2.16 -18.77 -16.28
C SER A 173 1.92 -18.26 -17.71
N ALA A 174 1.07 -17.24 -17.87
CA ALA A 174 0.78 -16.58 -19.15
C ALA A 174 1.98 -15.83 -19.76
N ARG A 175 3.08 -15.62 -19.03
CA ARG A 175 4.32 -14.96 -19.49
C ARG A 175 4.86 -15.55 -20.80
N HIS A 176 4.69 -16.85 -21.00
CA HIS A 176 5.21 -17.59 -22.16
C HIS A 176 4.25 -17.64 -23.36
N SER A 177 3.05 -17.08 -23.24
CA SER A 177 2.10 -17.05 -24.36
C SER A 177 2.53 -16.03 -25.42
N HIS A 178 2.27 -16.34 -26.69
CA HIS A 178 2.54 -15.44 -27.81
C HIS A 178 1.73 -14.13 -27.72
N GLU A 179 0.64 -14.12 -26.97
CA GLU A 179 -0.20 -12.93 -26.75
C GLU A 179 0.33 -11.98 -25.66
N HIS A 180 1.26 -12.45 -24.83
CA HIS A 180 1.85 -11.70 -23.71
C HIS A 180 3.39 -11.71 -23.74
N PRO A 181 4.02 -11.26 -24.85
CA PRO A 181 5.46 -11.37 -24.99
C PRO A 181 6.16 -10.55 -23.90
N TYR A 182 7.06 -11.23 -23.17
CA TYR A 182 7.91 -10.68 -22.12
C TYR A 182 7.18 -10.21 -20.85
N GLY A 183 6.06 -10.84 -20.49
CA GLY A 183 5.38 -10.63 -19.21
C GLY A 183 4.57 -9.32 -19.11
N LEU A 184 4.30 -8.68 -20.25
CA LEU A 184 3.42 -7.51 -20.35
C LEU A 184 2.03 -7.90 -20.86
N ARG A 185 1.06 -7.01 -20.64
CA ARG A 185 -0.31 -7.16 -21.17
C ARG A 185 -0.35 -7.03 -22.69
N ARG A 186 -1.36 -7.65 -23.30
CA ARG A 186 -1.61 -7.61 -24.74
C ARG A 186 -1.91 -6.19 -25.21
N HIS A 187 -2.85 -5.52 -24.55
CA HIS A 187 -3.25 -4.15 -24.82
C HIS A 187 -2.51 -3.18 -23.89
N ARG A 188 -1.88 -2.16 -24.48
CA ARG A 188 -1.04 -1.18 -23.80
C ARG A 188 -1.17 0.16 -24.53
N TYR A 189 -1.26 1.23 -23.77
CA TYR A 189 -1.23 2.61 -24.27
C TYR A 189 0.14 3.27 -24.06
N PHE A 190 0.97 2.74 -23.15
CA PHE A 190 2.34 3.20 -22.93
C PHE A 190 3.35 2.35 -23.70
N ALA A 191 4.55 2.89 -23.91
CA ALA A 191 5.65 2.16 -24.53
C ALA A 191 6.17 1.05 -23.60
N ASN A 192 6.63 -0.07 -24.17
CA ASN A 192 7.16 -1.21 -23.40
C ASN A 192 8.26 -0.80 -22.39
N ARG A 193 9.13 0.14 -22.79
CA ARG A 193 10.20 0.67 -21.93
C ARG A 193 9.64 1.34 -20.67
N GLN A 194 8.50 2.03 -20.77
CA GLN A 194 7.89 2.72 -19.63
C GLN A 194 7.38 1.72 -18.59
N TYR A 195 6.82 0.57 -19.00
CA TYR A 195 6.42 -0.47 -18.04
C TYR A 195 7.62 -1.08 -17.33
N TYR A 196 8.68 -1.45 -18.06
CA TYR A 196 9.87 -2.02 -17.41
C TYR A 196 10.56 -1.03 -16.49
N LEU A 197 10.65 0.24 -16.90
CA LEU A 197 11.17 1.30 -16.06
C LEU A 197 10.31 1.45 -14.79
N ALA A 198 8.98 1.45 -14.93
CA ALA A 198 8.08 1.54 -13.78
C ALA A 198 8.21 0.34 -12.83
N ILE A 199 8.38 -0.88 -13.35
CA ILE A 199 8.63 -2.09 -12.54
C ILE A 199 9.94 -1.93 -11.75
N ILE A 200 11.02 -1.49 -12.41
CA ILE A 200 12.32 -1.31 -11.77
C ILE A 200 12.26 -0.21 -10.70
N ILE A 201 11.63 0.93 -11.02
CA ILE A 201 11.44 2.05 -10.09
C ILE A 201 10.62 1.62 -8.88
N ASP A 202 9.51 0.91 -9.09
CA ASP A 202 8.66 0.42 -8.00
C ASP A 202 9.41 -0.56 -7.10
N LEU A 203 10.16 -1.50 -7.68
CA LEU A 203 11.01 -2.42 -6.93
C LEU A 203 12.06 -1.65 -6.10
N ALA A 204 12.82 -0.76 -6.73
CA ALA A 204 13.88 -0.02 -6.06
C ALA A 204 13.36 0.84 -4.91
N ILE A 205 12.27 1.58 -5.13
CA ILE A 205 11.70 2.46 -4.10
C ILE A 205 11.03 1.64 -2.99
N ARG A 206 10.33 0.54 -3.29
CA ARG A 206 9.75 -0.32 -2.23
C ARG A 206 10.82 -0.91 -1.33
N PHE A 207 11.90 -1.41 -1.92
CA PHE A 207 13.01 -1.99 -1.16
C PHE A 207 13.94 -0.93 -0.54
N SER A 208 13.79 0.35 -0.88
CA SER A 208 14.51 1.45 -0.22
C SER A 208 14.19 1.58 1.27
N TRP A 209 13.03 1.08 1.72
CA TRP A 209 12.70 0.97 3.15
C TRP A 209 13.62 0.01 3.94
N LEU A 210 14.37 -0.84 3.24
CA LEU A 210 15.42 -1.70 3.81
C LEU A 210 16.82 -1.07 3.76
N SER A 211 16.95 0.17 3.29
CA SER A 211 18.24 0.90 3.18
C SER A 211 19.04 0.92 4.49
N ARG A 212 18.36 0.95 5.65
CA ARG A 212 18.98 0.89 6.98
C ARG A 212 19.90 -0.32 7.21
N TYR A 213 19.73 -1.39 6.44
CA TYR A 213 20.49 -2.62 6.57
C TYR A 213 21.61 -2.75 5.52
N VAL A 214 21.72 -1.78 4.61
CA VAL A 214 22.72 -1.78 3.55
C VAL A 214 23.78 -0.72 3.90
N PRO A 215 25.04 -1.10 4.17
CA PRO A 215 26.07 -0.19 4.68
C PRO A 215 26.23 1.15 3.90
N GLY A 216 26.07 1.12 2.58
CA GLY A 216 26.15 2.33 1.73
C GLY A 216 24.90 3.22 1.73
N PHE A 217 23.77 2.75 2.24
CA PHE A 217 22.49 3.46 2.21
C PHE A 217 21.90 3.72 3.61
N VAL A 218 22.63 3.43 4.68
CA VAL A 218 22.18 3.68 6.07
C VAL A 218 21.82 5.15 6.30
N TRP A 219 22.54 6.08 5.66
CA TRP A 219 22.27 7.51 5.75
C TRP A 219 20.84 7.88 5.31
N MET A 220 20.23 7.10 4.41
CA MET A 220 18.85 7.34 3.96
C MET A 220 17.83 7.17 5.08
N SER A 221 18.08 6.26 6.04
CA SER A 221 17.15 6.00 7.15
C SER A 221 17.49 6.74 8.44
N GLU A 222 18.76 7.15 8.62
CA GLU A 222 19.25 7.77 9.86
C GLU A 222 19.25 9.30 9.82
N THR A 223 19.26 9.91 8.62
CA THR A 223 19.26 11.37 8.47
C THR A 223 17.89 11.90 8.08
N GLU A 224 17.52 13.09 8.55
CA GLU A 224 16.24 13.72 8.19
C GLU A 224 16.13 14.01 6.69
N PHE A 225 17.24 14.40 6.05
CA PHE A 225 17.31 14.56 4.60
C PHE A 225 17.10 13.23 3.85
N GLY A 226 17.71 12.15 4.34
CA GLY A 226 17.50 10.80 3.82
C GLY A 226 16.05 10.37 3.89
N ILE A 227 15.41 10.54 5.07
CA ILE A 227 14.00 10.20 5.27
C ILE A 227 13.11 11.05 4.36
N PHE A 228 13.42 12.34 4.18
CA PHE A 228 12.74 13.20 3.23
C PHE A 228 12.81 12.66 1.80
N ILE A 229 14.00 12.23 1.33
CA ILE A 229 14.16 11.61 0.00
C ILE A 229 13.32 10.34 -0.12
N LEU A 230 13.35 9.46 0.89
CA LEU A 230 12.56 8.23 0.90
C LEU A 230 11.05 8.53 0.81
N MET A 231 10.58 9.52 1.57
CA MET A 231 9.19 9.94 1.58
C MET A 231 8.74 10.55 0.25
N PHE A 232 9.56 11.44 -0.31
CA PHE A 232 9.30 12.04 -1.61
C PHE A 232 9.28 10.98 -2.72
N SER A 233 10.23 10.04 -2.68
CA SER A 233 10.30 8.92 -3.62
C SER A 233 9.07 8.03 -3.53
N GLU A 234 8.57 7.74 -2.33
CA GLU A 234 7.33 6.96 -2.14
C GLU A 234 6.10 7.66 -2.74
N VAL A 235 6.01 8.99 -2.60
CA VAL A 235 4.94 9.79 -3.24
C VAL A 235 5.07 9.78 -4.76
N ALA A 236 6.29 9.98 -5.30
CA ALA A 236 6.55 9.95 -6.73
C ALA A 236 6.25 8.57 -7.35
N ARG A 237 6.61 7.49 -6.64
CA ARG A 237 6.26 6.11 -7.02
C ARG A 237 4.75 5.92 -7.08
N ARG A 238 3.99 6.40 -6.09
CA ARG A 238 2.53 6.32 -6.09
C ARG A 238 1.92 7.12 -7.24
N TRP A 239 2.44 8.30 -7.54
CA TRP A 239 2.02 9.10 -8.70
C TRP A 239 2.18 8.33 -10.01
N MET A 240 3.34 7.71 -10.23
CA MET A 240 3.58 6.82 -11.38
C MET A 240 2.61 5.62 -11.39
N TRP A 241 2.41 4.97 -10.24
CA TRP A 241 1.51 3.84 -10.09
C TRP A 241 0.07 4.19 -10.47
N VAL A 242 -0.41 5.41 -10.18
CA VAL A 242 -1.78 5.84 -10.53
C VAL A 242 -2.01 5.80 -12.03
N PHE A 243 -1.07 6.25 -12.86
CA PHE A 243 -1.24 6.19 -14.33
C PHE A 243 -1.40 4.77 -14.85
N LEU A 244 -0.54 3.86 -14.40
CA LEU A 244 -0.59 2.45 -14.80
C LEU A 244 -1.86 1.77 -14.27
N ARG A 245 -2.29 2.11 -13.05
CA ARG A 245 -3.52 1.58 -12.46
C ARG A 245 -4.76 2.07 -13.22
N VAL A 246 -4.84 3.36 -13.52
CA VAL A 246 -5.93 3.96 -14.29
C VAL A 246 -6.01 3.36 -15.69
N GLU A 247 -4.87 3.18 -16.35
CA GLU A 247 -4.81 2.53 -17.66
C GLU A 247 -5.29 1.07 -17.59
N ALA A 248 -4.85 0.32 -16.57
CA ALA A 248 -5.31 -1.06 -16.37
C ALA A 248 -6.81 -1.15 -16.11
N GLU A 249 -7.35 -0.23 -15.33
CA GLU A 249 -8.78 -0.15 -15.08
C GLU A 249 -9.56 0.23 -16.35
N TRP A 250 -9.04 1.19 -17.12
CA TRP A 250 -9.65 1.63 -18.37
C TRP A 250 -9.73 0.51 -19.41
N ILE A 251 -8.65 -0.25 -19.59
CA ILE A 251 -8.60 -1.39 -20.51
C ILE A 251 -9.62 -2.45 -20.10
N ARG A 252 -9.68 -2.77 -18.80
CA ARG A 252 -10.63 -3.75 -18.22
C ARG A 252 -12.08 -3.36 -18.46
N ASN A 253 -12.41 -2.08 -18.27
CA ASN A 253 -13.77 -1.57 -18.46
C ASN A 253 -14.15 -1.45 -19.94
N SER A 254 -13.19 -1.13 -20.83
CA SER A 254 -13.49 -0.90 -22.26
C SER A 254 -13.54 -2.17 -23.10
N ARG A 255 -12.86 -3.25 -22.68
CA ARG A 255 -12.69 -4.47 -23.49
C ARG A 255 -13.21 -5.74 -22.82
N GLY A 256 -13.83 -5.60 -21.65
CA GLY A 256 -14.19 -6.72 -20.77
C GLY A 256 -12.98 -7.23 -19.97
N PRO A 257 -13.22 -7.93 -18.84
CA PRO A 257 -12.14 -8.48 -18.04
C PRO A 257 -11.31 -9.46 -18.88
N ALA A 258 -9.98 -9.46 -18.67
CA ALA A 258 -9.17 -10.61 -19.08
C ALA A 258 -9.77 -11.88 -18.46
N PRO A 259 -9.63 -13.07 -19.09
CA PRO A 259 -10.29 -14.31 -18.64
C PRO A 259 -10.13 -14.62 -17.14
N ASP A 260 -9.07 -14.10 -16.51
CA ASP A 260 -8.70 -14.36 -15.12
C ASP A 260 -8.82 -13.15 -14.16
N ASP A 261 -9.30 -11.97 -14.61
CA ASP A 261 -9.13 -10.72 -13.85
C ASP A 261 -10.44 -10.00 -13.48
N ILE A 262 -11.01 -10.38 -12.33
CA ILE A 262 -12.34 -9.98 -11.85
C ILE A 262 -12.20 -9.11 -10.58
N LEU A 263 -11.63 -7.92 -10.72
CA LEU A 263 -11.44 -6.99 -9.59
C LEU A 263 -12.67 -6.08 -9.36
N LEU A 264 -13.61 -6.02 -10.29
CA LEU A 264 -14.90 -5.37 -10.12
C LEU A 264 -16.01 -6.33 -10.58
N GLY A 265 -16.83 -6.77 -9.63
CA GLY A 265 -17.99 -7.60 -9.91
C GLY A 265 -18.93 -6.93 -10.90
N GLU A 266 -19.42 -7.76 -11.82
CA GLU A 266 -20.57 -7.59 -12.72
C GLU A 266 -20.97 -6.14 -13.02
N PHE A 267 -20.35 -5.59 -14.07
CA PHE A 267 -21.14 -4.76 -14.98
C PHE A 267 -22.14 -5.70 -15.67
N GLY A 268 -23.38 -5.70 -15.18
CA GLY A 268 -24.50 -6.15 -15.98
C GLY A 268 -24.46 -5.34 -17.28
N GLY A 269 -24.16 -6.02 -18.38
CA GLY A 269 -24.14 -5.40 -19.69
C GLY A 269 -25.50 -4.75 -19.94
N LYS A 270 -25.51 -3.42 -20.07
CA LYS A 270 -26.50 -2.82 -20.95
C LYS A 270 -26.10 -3.23 -22.36
N LEU A 271 -26.74 -4.30 -22.83
CA LEU A 271 -27.10 -4.39 -24.23
C LEU A 271 -27.97 -3.16 -24.48
N ASP A 272 -27.36 -2.06 -24.91
CA ASP A 272 -28.11 -1.02 -25.59
C ASP A 272 -28.54 -1.64 -26.93
N ALA A 273 -29.71 -2.26 -26.89
CA ALA A 273 -30.56 -2.42 -28.05
C ALA A 273 -31.23 -1.05 -28.27
N ASP A 274 -30.68 -0.29 -29.23
CA ASP A 274 -31.38 0.35 -30.34
C ASP A 274 -30.46 1.39 -31.01
#